data_AF-A0A354WVB5-F1
#
_entry.id   AF-A0A354WVB5-F1
#
_cell.length_a   1.000
_cell.length_b   1.000
_cell.length_c   1.000
_cell.angle_alpha   90.00
_cell.angle_beta   90.00
_cell.angle_gamma   90.00
#
_symmetry.space_group_name_H-M   'P 1'
#
loop_
_entity.id
_entity.type
_entity.pdbx_description
1 polymer ?
#
loop_
_entity_poly.entity_id
_entity_poly.type
_entity_poly.pdbx_seq_one_letter_code
_entity_poly.pdbx_strand_id
1 'polypeptide(L)'
;PFMPRRDSRSEYIKGFSQLVAENHLEGILATAWDDGSPHLETVWRGFIAQGEFGWNPSARDIPAFKQAHAQREFGFRPEDNRMLFLDELEKAIFFFDGALVTSGRRNPAWGTTTFTLMDLPDKTKPGAWSELYKDKIAQAKMEAGRYEKISDGIKTAEAKALRNRYTLQVYEQTNHLQNYPVRLILALHDYDVAKDETDRQAAMAEISKVCDYFETMRSNLESVYSETRFMEQPEGFISDQNHHNHLASKTNNSDWWYYYEIPMIQKVRSWINK
;
A
#
# COMPACT_ATOMS: atom_id res chain seq x y z
N PRO A 1 -6.90 -2.29 6.81
CA PRO A 1 -6.26 -1.53 5.71
C PRO A 1 -5.09 -2.34 5.16
N PHE A 2 -4.60 -2.07 3.95
CA PHE A 2 -3.46 -2.78 3.34
C PHE A 2 -2.17 -2.70 4.19
N MET A 3 -1.99 -1.61 4.93
CA MET A 3 -1.02 -1.50 6.02
C MET A 3 -1.56 -0.55 7.11
N PRO A 4 -1.02 -0.59 8.35
CA PRO A 4 -1.32 0.41 9.38
C PRO A 4 -1.03 1.83 8.90
N ARG A 5 -1.82 2.81 9.37
CA ARG A 5 -1.70 4.24 9.03
C ARG A 5 -1.75 5.09 10.28
N ARG A 6 -1.35 6.36 10.16
CA ARG A 6 -1.30 7.35 11.25
C ARG A 6 -0.30 6.91 12.32
N ASP A 7 0.97 6.97 11.93
CA ASP A 7 2.13 6.56 12.73
C ASP A 7 2.06 5.10 13.17
N SER A 8 1.66 4.21 12.26
CA SER A 8 1.39 2.79 12.55
C SER A 8 0.45 2.61 13.75
N ARG A 9 -0.53 3.52 13.87
CA ARG A 9 -1.54 3.58 14.94
C ARG A 9 -0.99 3.98 16.31
N SER A 10 0.26 4.46 16.41
CA SER A 10 0.91 4.75 17.70
C SER A 10 0.14 5.78 18.55
N GLU A 11 -0.47 6.79 17.93
CA GLU A 11 -1.34 7.76 18.63
C GLU A 11 -2.55 7.08 19.30
N TYR A 12 -3.25 6.21 18.55
CA TYR A 12 -4.40 5.47 19.07
C TYR A 12 -4.00 4.52 20.18
N ILE A 13 -2.87 3.83 20.00
CA ILE A 13 -2.34 2.89 20.99
C ILE A 13 -1.97 3.62 22.28
N LYS A 14 -1.31 4.78 22.18
CA LYS A 14 -0.99 5.62 23.32
C LYS A 14 -2.26 6.10 24.04
N GLY A 15 -3.23 6.65 23.30
CA GLY A 15 -4.49 7.13 23.87
C GLY A 15 -5.31 6.03 24.54
N PHE A 16 -5.38 4.84 23.94
CA PHE A 16 -6.06 3.69 24.56
C PHE A 16 -5.35 3.22 25.84
N SER A 17 -4.01 3.21 25.84
CA SER A 17 -3.22 2.84 27.02
C SER A 17 -3.38 3.84 28.16
N GLN A 18 -3.55 5.14 27.86
CA GLN A 18 -3.90 6.16 28.84
C GLN A 18 -5.26 5.87 29.48
N LEU A 19 -6.28 5.61 28.66
CA LEU A 19 -7.62 5.27 29.15
C LEU A 19 -7.61 4.02 30.05
N VAL A 20 -6.85 3.00 29.68
CA VAL A 20 -6.68 1.78 30.48
C VAL A 20 -6.14 2.09 31.87
N ALA A 21 -5.08 2.91 31.95
CA ALA A 21 -4.49 3.31 33.22
C ALA A 21 -5.44 4.19 34.06
N GLU A 22 -6.12 5.16 33.44
CA GLU A 22 -7.08 6.06 34.10
C GLU A 22 -8.31 5.33 34.64
N ASN A 23 -8.73 4.26 33.97
CA ASN A 23 -9.90 3.46 34.35
C ASN A 23 -9.53 2.21 35.17
N HIS A 24 -8.28 2.05 35.58
CA HIS A 24 -7.78 0.92 36.38
C HIS A 24 -8.13 -0.45 35.78
N LEU A 25 -8.05 -0.60 34.45
CA LEU A 25 -8.27 -1.88 33.79
C LEU A 25 -7.04 -2.80 33.94
N GLU A 26 -7.27 -4.11 34.00
CA GLU A 26 -6.23 -5.09 34.36
C GLU A 26 -5.21 -5.37 33.24
N GLY A 27 -5.52 -5.03 32.00
CA GLY A 27 -4.61 -5.29 30.89
C GLY A 27 -5.14 -4.90 29.52
N ILE A 28 -4.30 -5.12 28.51
CA ILE A 28 -4.57 -4.78 27.10
C ILE A 28 -4.25 -5.99 26.24
N LEU A 29 -5.20 -6.39 25.40
CA LEU A 29 -4.97 -7.37 24.34
C LEU A 29 -4.85 -6.64 23.00
N ALA A 30 -3.64 -6.58 22.45
CA ALA A 30 -3.42 -6.06 21.11
C ALA A 30 -3.62 -7.16 20.06
N THR A 31 -4.41 -6.86 19.04
CA THR A 31 -4.73 -7.78 17.94
C THR A 31 -4.35 -7.14 16.61
N ALA A 32 -3.85 -7.95 15.68
CA ALA A 32 -3.65 -7.58 14.29
C ALA A 32 -4.42 -8.56 13.42
N TRP A 33 -5.57 -8.11 12.92
CA TRP A 33 -6.44 -8.91 12.09
C TRP A 33 -5.98 -8.87 10.63
N ASP A 34 -6.02 -10.03 9.97
CA ASP A 34 -5.53 -10.20 8.60
C ASP A 34 -6.59 -9.88 7.54
N ASP A 35 -7.73 -9.28 7.91
CA ASP A 35 -8.83 -8.96 6.99
C ASP A 35 -8.38 -8.21 5.72
N GLY A 36 -7.39 -7.33 5.89
CA GLY A 36 -6.74 -6.52 4.83
C GLY A 36 -5.50 -7.10 4.22
N SER A 37 -5.13 -8.28 4.67
CA SER A 37 -3.90 -8.95 4.35
C SER A 37 -2.62 -8.09 4.60
N PRO A 38 -2.52 -7.26 5.67
CA PRO A 38 -1.29 -6.52 5.92
C PRO A 38 -0.13 -7.49 6.20
N HIS A 39 1.05 -7.21 5.65
CA HIS A 39 2.23 -7.99 6.00
C HIS A 39 2.63 -7.72 7.45
N LEU A 40 3.03 -8.75 8.20
CA LEU A 40 3.34 -8.64 9.64
C LEU A 40 4.43 -7.59 9.92
N GLU A 41 5.43 -7.51 9.03
CA GLU A 41 6.48 -6.49 9.08
C GLU A 41 5.96 -5.05 9.09
N THR A 42 4.79 -4.79 8.50
CA THR A 42 4.16 -3.45 8.55
C THR A 42 3.46 -3.16 9.87
N VAL A 43 3.27 -4.17 10.73
CA VAL A 43 2.54 -4.11 12.00
C VAL A 43 3.46 -3.99 13.21
N TRP A 44 4.70 -4.47 13.13
CA TRP A 44 5.64 -4.51 14.27
C TRP A 44 5.80 -3.18 15.01
N ARG A 45 5.89 -2.04 14.31
CA ARG A 45 5.97 -0.72 14.97
C ARG A 45 4.80 -0.48 15.92
N GLY A 46 3.59 -0.93 15.56
CA GLY A 46 2.40 -0.86 16.41
C GLY A 46 2.50 -1.78 17.64
N PHE A 47 2.96 -3.01 17.49
CA PHE A 47 3.17 -3.89 18.65
C PHE A 47 4.24 -3.36 19.61
N ILE A 48 5.30 -2.77 19.08
CA ILE A 48 6.34 -2.12 19.89
C ILE A 48 5.77 -0.89 20.61
N ALA A 49 4.93 -0.09 19.93
CA ALA A 49 4.20 1.00 20.57
C ALA A 49 3.29 0.51 21.70
N GLN A 50 2.62 -0.63 21.51
CA GLN A 50 1.79 -1.25 22.54
C GLN A 50 2.62 -1.69 23.75
N GLY A 51 3.81 -2.28 23.53
CA GLY A 51 4.71 -2.65 24.61
C GLY A 51 5.18 -1.44 25.42
N GLU A 52 5.49 -0.32 24.75
CA GLU A 52 5.93 0.90 25.41
C GLU A 52 4.79 1.60 26.16
N PHE A 53 3.70 1.93 25.47
CA PHE A 53 2.62 2.71 26.07
C PHE A 53 1.71 1.89 26.98
N GLY A 54 1.59 0.59 26.74
CA GLY A 54 0.90 -0.33 27.65
C GLY A 54 1.64 -0.51 28.97
N TRP A 55 2.97 -0.39 28.98
CA TRP A 55 3.77 -0.37 30.20
C TRP A 55 3.74 0.99 30.89
N ASN A 56 3.97 2.07 30.12
CA ASN A 56 3.93 3.43 30.62
C ASN A 56 3.34 4.38 29.56
N PRO A 57 2.06 4.76 29.69
CA PRO A 57 1.39 5.59 28.69
C PRO A 57 1.92 7.03 28.61
N SER A 58 2.68 7.48 29.61
CA SER A 58 3.31 8.81 29.64
C SER A 58 4.80 8.79 29.27
N ALA A 59 5.37 7.65 28.87
CA ALA A 59 6.80 7.48 28.64
C ALA A 59 7.43 8.46 27.63
N ARG A 60 6.98 8.43 26.37
CA ARG A 60 7.44 9.32 25.28
C ARG A 60 6.26 9.92 24.53
N ASP A 61 6.52 11.02 23.83
CA ASP A 61 5.63 11.44 22.73
C ASP A 61 5.87 10.58 21.47
N ILE A 62 4.99 10.73 20.47
CA ILE A 62 5.05 9.93 19.24
C ILE A 62 6.34 10.20 18.43
N PRO A 63 6.81 11.46 18.27
CA PRO A 63 8.09 11.72 17.62
C PRO A 63 9.28 11.03 18.30
N ALA A 64 9.41 11.12 19.62
CA ALA A 64 10.50 10.47 20.35
C ALA A 64 10.38 8.95 20.33
N PHE A 65 9.16 8.41 20.35
CA PHE A 65 8.92 6.97 20.12
C PHE A 65 9.46 6.52 18.76
N LYS A 66 9.14 7.24 17.68
CA LYS A 66 9.59 6.89 16.32
C LYS A 66 11.11 6.93 16.18
N GLN A 67 11.77 7.90 16.80
CA GLN A 67 13.24 7.98 16.82
C GLN A 67 13.84 6.78 17.57
N ALA A 68 13.31 6.43 18.75
CA ALA A 68 13.78 5.29 19.52
C ALA A 68 13.53 3.96 18.78
N HIS A 69 12.39 3.81 18.11
CA HIS A 69 12.08 2.67 17.25
C HIS A 69 13.11 2.56 16.11
N ALA A 70 13.36 3.65 15.38
CA ALA A 70 14.35 3.65 14.30
C ALA A 70 15.75 3.24 14.78
N GLN A 71 16.16 3.71 15.97
CA GLN A 71 17.43 3.35 16.57
C GLN A 71 17.48 1.89 17.02
N ARG A 72 16.45 1.42 17.73
CA ARG A 72 16.42 0.08 18.30
C ARG A 72 16.21 -0.98 17.24
N GLU A 73 15.30 -0.77 16.30
CA GLU A 73 14.97 -1.76 15.29
C GLU A 73 15.92 -1.74 14.09
N PHE A 74 16.56 -0.62 13.77
CA PHE A 74 17.42 -0.56 12.56
C PHE A 74 18.84 -0.09 12.82
N GLY A 75 19.14 0.42 14.03
CA GLY A 75 20.45 0.99 14.35
C GLY A 75 20.65 2.41 13.82
N PHE A 76 19.58 3.10 13.43
CA PHE A 76 19.67 4.47 12.91
C PHE A 76 19.90 5.48 14.02
N ARG A 77 20.77 6.47 13.78
CA ARG A 77 20.92 7.57 14.72
C ARG A 77 19.71 8.52 14.63
N PRO A 78 19.18 9.04 15.75
CA PRO A 78 18.00 9.91 15.74
C PRO A 78 18.12 11.11 14.79
N GLU A 79 19.30 11.71 14.69
CA GLU A 79 19.58 12.87 13.82
C GLU A 79 19.45 12.56 12.32
N ASP A 80 19.56 11.29 11.92
CA ASP A 80 19.53 10.90 10.52
C ASP A 80 18.10 10.78 9.94
N ASN A 81 17.07 10.67 10.79
CA ASN A 81 15.65 10.54 10.40
C ASN A 81 15.36 9.53 9.27
N ARG A 82 16.10 8.40 9.23
CA ARG A 82 16.07 7.43 8.10
C ARG A 82 14.77 6.66 7.92
N MET A 83 13.83 6.74 8.86
CA MET A 83 12.51 6.11 8.78
C MET A 83 11.40 7.06 8.32
N LEU A 84 11.72 8.29 7.93
CA LEU A 84 10.71 9.26 7.46
C LEU A 84 9.94 8.78 6.22
N PHE A 85 10.54 7.89 5.42
CA PHE A 85 9.85 7.27 4.27
C PHE A 85 8.58 6.53 4.68
N LEU A 86 8.52 5.97 5.90
CA LEU A 86 7.37 5.22 6.38
C LEU A 86 6.15 6.13 6.56
N ASP A 87 6.37 7.36 7.03
CA ASP A 87 5.27 8.33 7.20
C ASP A 87 4.71 8.77 5.84
N GLU A 88 5.57 8.85 4.83
CA GLU A 88 5.14 9.11 3.46
C GLU A 88 4.41 7.91 2.86
N LEU A 89 4.91 6.69 3.06
CA LEU A 89 4.27 5.47 2.60
C LEU A 89 2.85 5.34 3.18
N GLU A 90 2.68 5.58 4.48
CA GLU A 90 1.36 5.54 5.13
C GLU A 90 0.35 6.55 4.53
N LYS A 91 0.83 7.70 4.03
CA LYS A 91 -0.01 8.68 3.32
C LYS A 91 -0.38 8.18 1.92
N ALA A 92 0.57 7.56 1.21
CA ALA A 92 0.37 7.08 -0.16
C ALA A 92 -0.78 6.06 -0.28
N ILE A 93 -0.93 5.19 0.73
CA ILE A 93 -1.93 4.12 0.70
C ILE A 93 -3.38 4.66 0.67
N PHE A 94 -3.63 5.90 1.11
CA PHE A 94 -4.97 6.49 0.99
C PHE A 94 -5.42 6.65 -0.46
N PHE A 95 -4.52 7.02 -1.37
CA PHE A 95 -4.84 7.09 -2.78
C PHE A 95 -4.98 5.70 -3.40
N PHE A 96 -4.05 4.79 -3.07
CA PHE A 96 -4.05 3.41 -3.53
C PHE A 96 -5.38 2.68 -3.32
N ASP A 97 -6.04 2.88 -2.17
CA ASP A 97 -7.31 2.23 -1.80
C ASP A 97 -8.44 2.44 -2.83
N GLY A 98 -8.39 3.52 -3.61
CA GLY A 98 -9.44 3.92 -4.54
C GLY A 98 -8.95 4.42 -5.89
N ALA A 99 -7.66 4.27 -6.21
CA ALA A 99 -7.06 4.87 -7.40
C ALA A 99 -7.76 4.42 -8.69
N LEU A 100 -7.94 3.12 -8.87
CA LEU A 100 -8.46 2.49 -10.11
C LEU A 100 -9.99 2.36 -10.18
N VAL A 101 -10.73 2.87 -9.21
CA VAL A 101 -12.20 2.72 -9.14
C VAL A 101 -12.93 4.05 -9.06
N THR A 102 -14.16 4.07 -9.57
CA THR A 102 -15.15 5.16 -9.36
C THR A 102 -16.12 4.81 -8.24
N SER A 103 -16.32 3.53 -7.96
CA SER A 103 -17.15 3.04 -6.85
C SER A 103 -16.58 1.74 -6.29
N GLY A 104 -16.93 1.43 -5.04
CA GLY A 104 -16.50 0.22 -4.34
C GLY A 104 -15.39 0.43 -3.33
N ARG A 105 -15.15 -0.59 -2.50
CA ARG A 105 -14.20 -0.53 -1.38
C ARG A 105 -13.36 -1.80 -1.34
N ARG A 106 -12.04 -1.63 -1.22
CA ARG A 106 -11.08 -2.70 -0.87
C ARG A 106 -10.68 -2.67 0.60
N ASN A 107 -11.16 -1.67 1.37
CA ASN A 107 -10.78 -1.51 2.77
C ASN A 107 -11.43 -2.61 3.63
N PRO A 108 -10.63 -3.45 4.29
CA PRO A 108 -11.10 -4.66 4.95
C PRO A 108 -11.94 -4.44 6.22
N ALA A 109 -11.83 -3.28 6.88
CA ALA A 109 -12.50 -3.06 8.18
C ALA A 109 -14.03 -3.12 8.10
N TRP A 110 -14.59 -3.04 6.88
CA TRP A 110 -16.03 -3.08 6.60
C TRP A 110 -16.38 -4.17 5.57
N GLY A 111 -15.40 -5.01 5.21
CA GLY A 111 -15.48 -5.89 4.06
C GLY A 111 -15.33 -5.17 2.72
N THR A 112 -15.00 -5.95 1.69
CA THR A 112 -15.02 -5.52 0.30
C THR A 112 -16.45 -5.31 -0.18
N THR A 113 -16.64 -4.54 -1.25
CA THR A 113 -17.94 -4.41 -1.93
C THR A 113 -17.80 -4.68 -3.42
N THR A 114 -18.92 -4.80 -4.13
CA THR A 114 -18.93 -4.61 -5.59
C THR A 114 -18.28 -3.27 -5.93
N PHE A 115 -17.54 -3.25 -7.02
CA PHE A 115 -16.78 -2.08 -7.46
C PHE A 115 -17.00 -1.79 -8.94
N THR A 116 -16.71 -0.55 -9.33
CA THR A 116 -16.68 -0.09 -10.71
C THR A 116 -15.29 0.45 -10.99
N LEU A 117 -14.58 -0.18 -11.93
CA LEU A 117 -13.30 0.33 -12.40
C LEU A 117 -13.48 1.66 -13.13
N MET A 118 -12.47 2.53 -13.06
CA MET A 118 -12.44 3.72 -13.92
C MET A 118 -12.49 3.33 -15.41
N ASP A 119 -13.04 4.22 -16.21
CA ASP A 119 -13.10 4.05 -17.66
C ASP A 119 -11.73 4.23 -18.30
N LEU A 120 -11.64 3.91 -19.59
CA LEU A 120 -10.42 4.07 -20.39
C LEU A 120 -10.64 5.18 -21.43
N PRO A 121 -9.57 5.81 -21.94
CA PRO A 121 -9.69 6.86 -22.95
C PRO A 121 -10.48 6.41 -24.18
N ASP A 122 -11.42 7.25 -24.63
CA ASP A 122 -12.11 7.05 -25.91
C ASP A 122 -11.18 7.49 -27.04
N LYS A 123 -10.77 6.56 -27.90
CA LYS A 123 -9.82 6.80 -28.99
C LYS A 123 -10.31 7.88 -29.97
N THR A 124 -11.62 8.16 -29.99
CA THR A 124 -12.24 9.18 -30.85
C THR A 124 -12.41 10.55 -30.19
N LYS A 125 -12.16 10.67 -28.87
CA LYS A 125 -12.36 11.91 -28.11
C LYS A 125 -11.14 12.24 -27.22
N PRO A 126 -10.00 12.62 -27.82
CA PRO A 126 -8.80 13.01 -27.06
C PRO A 126 -9.10 14.09 -26.03
N GLY A 127 -8.55 13.94 -24.83
CA GLY A 127 -8.66 14.87 -23.70
C GLY A 127 -9.93 14.71 -22.86
N ALA A 128 -10.98 14.04 -23.35
CA ALA A 128 -12.24 13.91 -22.63
C ALA A 128 -12.09 13.06 -21.36
N TRP A 129 -11.27 12.01 -21.42
CA TRP A 129 -11.00 11.14 -20.27
C TRP A 129 -10.18 11.88 -19.21
N SER A 130 -9.19 12.67 -19.63
CA SER A 130 -8.34 13.45 -18.74
C SER A 130 -9.13 14.54 -18.03
N GLU A 131 -10.11 15.17 -18.68
CA GLU A 131 -11.01 16.12 -18.01
C GLU A 131 -11.90 15.42 -16.99
N LEU A 132 -12.46 14.25 -17.33
CA LEU A 132 -13.30 13.46 -16.42
C LEU A 132 -12.54 13.03 -15.15
N TYR A 133 -11.27 12.64 -15.28
CA TYR A 133 -10.44 12.14 -14.19
C TYR A 133 -9.38 13.11 -13.68
N LYS A 134 -9.54 14.42 -13.95
CA LYS A 134 -8.53 15.46 -13.63
C LYS A 134 -8.05 15.43 -12.17
N ASP A 135 -8.94 15.21 -11.22
CA ASP A 135 -8.59 15.16 -9.80
C ASP A 135 -7.75 13.93 -9.45
N LYS A 136 -8.09 12.76 -10.04
CA LYS A 136 -7.29 11.54 -9.88
C LYS A 136 -5.92 11.68 -10.54
N ILE A 137 -5.84 12.34 -11.70
CA ILE A 137 -4.58 12.61 -12.40
C ILE A 137 -3.71 13.57 -11.60
N ALA A 138 -4.30 14.64 -11.05
CA ALA A 138 -3.60 15.58 -10.18
C ALA A 138 -3.03 14.88 -8.94
N GLN A 139 -3.84 14.02 -8.29
CA GLN A 139 -3.37 13.22 -7.16
C GLN A 139 -2.27 12.23 -7.59
N ALA A 140 -2.42 11.54 -8.72
CA ALA A 140 -1.41 10.63 -9.25
C ALA A 140 -0.07 11.33 -9.48
N LYS A 141 -0.06 12.56 -10.00
CA LYS A 141 1.18 13.37 -10.17
C LYS A 141 1.85 13.64 -8.81
N MET A 142 1.08 13.95 -7.77
CA MET A 142 1.62 14.13 -6.42
C MET A 142 2.18 12.82 -5.84
N GLU A 143 1.45 11.71 -6.01
CA GLU A 143 1.86 10.40 -5.51
C GLU A 143 3.08 9.83 -6.27
N ALA A 144 3.27 10.17 -7.55
CA ALA A 144 4.48 9.85 -8.28
C ALA A 144 5.72 10.50 -7.64
N GLY A 145 5.62 11.79 -7.27
CA GLY A 145 6.68 12.46 -6.52
C GLY A 145 6.90 11.87 -5.13
N ARG A 146 5.82 11.44 -4.46
CA ARG A 146 5.92 10.75 -3.16
C ARG A 146 6.60 9.39 -3.27
N TYR A 147 6.32 8.62 -4.32
CA TYR A 147 6.96 7.35 -4.60
C TYR A 147 8.48 7.48 -4.70
N GLU A 148 8.99 8.49 -5.40
CA GLU A 148 10.44 8.75 -5.49
C GLU A 148 11.03 9.08 -4.12
N LYS A 149 10.37 9.97 -3.34
CA LYS A 149 10.79 10.29 -1.97
C LYS A 149 10.85 9.06 -1.07
N ILE A 150 9.87 8.15 -1.17
CA ILE A 150 9.83 6.91 -0.41
C ILE A 150 10.97 5.99 -0.87
N SER A 151 11.16 5.83 -2.18
CA SER A 151 12.19 4.96 -2.77
C SER A 151 13.60 5.38 -2.35
N ASP A 152 13.91 6.67 -2.43
CA ASP A 152 15.20 7.22 -1.98
C ASP A 152 15.43 7.03 -0.48
N GLY A 153 14.37 7.20 0.31
CA GLY A 153 14.39 7.00 1.75
C GLY A 153 14.66 5.54 2.13
N ILE A 154 13.97 4.59 1.48
CA ILE A 154 14.17 3.15 1.68
C ILE A 154 15.57 2.74 1.27
N LYS A 155 16.03 3.12 0.07
CA LYS A 155 17.39 2.84 -0.40
C LYS A 155 18.45 3.33 0.57
N THR A 156 18.26 4.53 1.11
CA THR A 156 19.15 5.10 2.13
C THR A 156 19.09 4.31 3.44
N ALA A 157 17.90 3.91 3.87
CA ALA A 157 17.71 3.10 5.08
C ALA A 157 18.38 1.73 4.95
N GLU A 158 18.17 1.01 3.84
CA GLU A 158 18.76 -0.31 3.60
C GLU A 158 20.29 -0.29 3.59
N ALA A 159 20.88 0.71 2.94
CA ALA A 159 22.32 0.88 2.87
C ALA A 159 22.97 1.15 4.24
N LYS A 160 22.19 1.61 5.23
CA LYS A 160 22.69 2.03 6.55
C LYS A 160 22.16 1.18 7.70
N ALA A 161 21.17 0.32 7.46
CA ALA A 161 20.56 -0.50 8.50
C ALA A 161 21.59 -1.47 9.09
N LEU A 162 21.64 -1.59 10.41
CA LEU A 162 22.46 -2.59 11.07
C LEU A 162 21.75 -3.94 11.14
N ARG A 163 20.41 -3.92 11.18
CA ARG A 163 19.51 -5.08 11.32
C ARG A 163 18.14 -4.80 10.70
N ASN A 164 17.25 -5.79 10.68
CA ASN A 164 15.88 -5.71 10.16
C ASN A 164 15.77 -5.22 8.70
N ARG A 165 16.71 -5.62 7.84
CA ARG A 165 16.69 -5.29 6.40
C ARG A 165 15.46 -5.86 5.68
N TYR A 166 15.00 -7.04 6.09
CA TYR A 166 13.80 -7.65 5.55
C TYR A 166 12.55 -6.76 5.68
N THR A 167 12.37 -6.10 6.83
CA THR A 167 11.30 -5.12 7.03
C THR A 167 11.36 -3.98 6.00
N LEU A 168 12.57 -3.54 5.64
CA LEU A 168 12.77 -2.49 4.63
C LEU A 168 12.43 -2.98 3.22
N GLN A 169 12.80 -4.23 2.88
CA GLN A 169 12.42 -4.86 1.63
C GLN A 169 10.89 -5.00 1.51
N VAL A 170 10.20 -5.35 2.60
CA VAL A 170 8.72 -5.37 2.61
C VAL A 170 8.14 -3.98 2.33
N TYR A 171 8.69 -2.92 2.93
CA TYR A 171 8.27 -1.56 2.63
C TYR A 171 8.58 -1.13 1.19
N GLU A 172 9.69 -1.61 0.61
CA GLU A 172 10.04 -1.38 -0.79
C GLU A 172 8.98 -1.97 -1.73
N GLN A 173 8.64 -3.25 -1.54
CA GLN A 173 7.64 -3.92 -2.35
C GLN A 173 6.24 -3.33 -2.15
N THR A 174 5.90 -2.91 -0.92
CA THR A 174 4.68 -2.14 -0.63
C THR A 174 4.64 -0.84 -1.43
N ASN A 175 5.78 -0.13 -1.53
CA ASN A 175 5.88 1.12 -2.27
C ASN A 175 5.76 0.91 -3.80
N HIS A 176 6.28 -0.19 -4.34
CA HIS A 176 6.08 -0.55 -5.74
C HIS A 176 4.61 -0.84 -6.06
N LEU A 177 3.93 -1.65 -5.24
CA LEU A 177 2.52 -1.97 -5.46
C LEU A 177 1.63 -0.72 -5.37
N GLN A 178 1.79 0.12 -4.34
CA GLN A 178 0.93 1.30 -4.18
C GLN A 178 1.07 2.29 -5.36
N ASN A 179 2.26 2.35 -5.96
CA ASN A 179 2.56 3.22 -7.10
C ASN A 179 2.13 2.63 -8.45
N TYR A 180 1.78 1.34 -8.52
CA TYR A 180 1.35 0.74 -9.78
C TYR A 180 0.13 1.46 -10.40
N PRO A 181 -0.98 1.71 -9.65
CA PRO A 181 -2.09 2.52 -10.14
C PRO A 181 -1.71 3.93 -10.61
N VAL A 182 -0.74 4.56 -9.94
CA VAL A 182 -0.25 5.90 -10.30
C VAL A 182 0.37 5.87 -11.70
N ARG A 183 1.28 4.91 -11.94
CA ARG A 183 1.93 4.72 -13.25
C ARG A 183 0.90 4.51 -14.36
N LEU A 184 -0.11 3.67 -14.11
CA LEU A 184 -1.15 3.39 -15.09
C LEU A 184 -2.02 4.63 -15.39
N ILE A 185 -2.45 5.37 -14.37
CA ILE A 185 -3.25 6.59 -14.54
C ILE A 185 -2.48 7.63 -15.36
N LEU A 186 -1.20 7.82 -15.09
CA LEU A 186 -0.37 8.78 -15.81
C LEU A 186 -0.11 8.35 -17.26
N ALA A 187 0.15 7.07 -17.52
CA ALA A 187 0.30 6.57 -18.88
C ALA A 187 -1.00 6.71 -19.71
N LEU A 188 -2.16 6.47 -19.10
CA LEU A 188 -3.47 6.69 -19.73
C LEU A 188 -3.72 8.18 -20.02
N HIS A 189 -3.32 9.06 -19.10
CA HIS A 189 -3.39 10.51 -19.31
C HIS A 189 -2.54 10.95 -20.50
N ASP A 190 -1.28 10.51 -20.56
CA ASP A 190 -0.35 10.87 -21.63
C ASP A 190 -0.86 10.41 -23.00
N TYR A 191 -1.49 9.23 -23.06
CA TYR A 191 -2.18 8.76 -24.27
C TYR A 191 -3.37 9.64 -24.66
N ASP A 192 -4.21 10.00 -23.69
CA ASP A 192 -5.44 10.76 -23.94
C ASP A 192 -5.17 12.19 -24.42
N VAL A 193 -4.04 12.79 -24.01
CA VAL A 193 -3.64 14.16 -24.41
C VAL A 193 -2.58 14.20 -25.52
N ALA A 194 -2.22 13.05 -26.09
CA ALA A 194 -1.26 12.97 -27.19
C ALA A 194 -1.70 13.82 -28.39
N LYS A 195 -0.76 14.59 -28.96
CA LYS A 195 -1.06 15.62 -29.96
C LYS A 195 -1.27 15.07 -31.36
N ASP A 196 -0.55 14.01 -31.69
CA ASP A 196 -0.58 13.37 -32.99
C ASP A 196 -0.48 11.83 -32.85
N GLU A 197 -0.56 11.15 -33.98
CA GLU A 197 -0.57 9.68 -34.02
C GLU A 197 0.78 9.07 -33.60
N THR A 198 1.90 9.79 -33.79
CA THR A 198 3.22 9.31 -33.36
C THR A 198 3.31 9.32 -31.84
N ASP A 199 2.93 10.45 -31.23
CA ASP A 199 2.85 10.58 -29.77
C ASP A 199 1.88 9.56 -29.17
N ARG A 200 0.75 9.33 -29.84
CA ARG A 200 -0.26 8.35 -29.40
C ARG A 200 0.26 6.92 -29.44
N GLN A 201 0.99 6.53 -30.48
CA GLN A 201 1.62 5.22 -30.57
C GLN A 201 2.69 5.03 -29.49
N ALA A 202 3.50 6.06 -29.22
CA ALA A 202 4.49 6.03 -28.15
C ALA A 202 3.83 5.87 -26.76
N ALA A 203 2.77 6.64 -26.49
CA ALA A 203 2.01 6.53 -25.24
C ALA A 203 1.32 5.16 -25.10
N MET A 204 0.79 4.60 -26.19
CA MET A 204 0.20 3.25 -26.20
C MET A 204 1.24 2.17 -25.86
N ALA A 205 2.46 2.30 -26.40
CA ALA A 205 3.57 1.42 -26.05
C ALA A 205 3.94 1.55 -24.57
N GLU A 206 3.89 2.76 -24.00
CA GLU A 206 4.14 2.97 -22.57
C GLU A 206 3.06 2.34 -21.68
N ILE A 207 1.77 2.46 -22.04
CA ILE A 207 0.68 1.74 -21.34
C ILE A 207 0.93 0.23 -21.36
N SER A 208 1.39 -0.32 -22.49
CA SER A 208 1.72 -1.75 -22.61
C SER A 208 2.86 -2.14 -21.67
N LYS A 209 3.95 -1.35 -21.62
CA LYS A 209 5.05 -1.57 -20.66
C LYS A 209 4.59 -1.52 -19.21
N VAL A 210 3.69 -0.59 -18.85
CA VAL A 210 3.12 -0.54 -17.50
C VAL A 210 2.32 -1.80 -17.20
N CYS A 211 1.54 -2.32 -18.15
CA CYS A 211 0.83 -3.59 -17.97
C CYS A 211 1.80 -4.76 -17.76
N ASP A 212 2.90 -4.80 -18.51
CA ASP A 212 3.89 -5.88 -18.40
C ASP A 212 4.74 -5.77 -17.13
N TYR A 213 5.03 -4.55 -16.68
CA TYR A 213 5.70 -4.29 -15.40
C TYR A 213 4.91 -4.86 -14.21
N PHE A 214 3.59 -4.96 -14.29
CA PHE A 214 2.77 -5.55 -13.22
C PHE A 214 3.25 -6.94 -12.84
N GLU A 215 3.55 -7.80 -13.81
CA GLU A 215 4.01 -9.17 -13.55
C GLU A 215 5.35 -9.19 -12.84
N THR A 216 6.25 -8.28 -13.21
CA THR A 216 7.56 -8.12 -12.55
C THR A 216 7.39 -7.63 -11.11
N MET A 217 6.58 -6.58 -10.91
CA MET A 217 6.28 -6.02 -9.58
C MET A 217 5.64 -7.08 -8.69
N ARG A 218 4.66 -7.82 -9.21
CA ARG A 218 3.99 -8.91 -8.52
C ARG A 218 4.98 -9.99 -8.10
N SER A 219 5.77 -10.50 -9.03
CA SER A 219 6.77 -11.54 -8.74
C SER A 219 7.78 -11.10 -7.68
N ASN A 220 8.23 -9.84 -7.72
CA ASN A 220 9.17 -9.31 -6.72
C ASN A 220 8.52 -9.18 -5.34
N LEU A 221 7.28 -8.66 -5.29
CA LEU A 221 6.52 -8.56 -4.04
C LEU A 221 6.31 -9.93 -3.43
N GLU A 222 5.85 -10.89 -4.23
CA GLU A 222 5.58 -12.25 -3.76
C GLU A 222 6.85 -12.95 -3.29
N SER A 223 7.97 -12.77 -4.00
CA SER A 223 9.26 -13.31 -3.59
C SER A 223 9.67 -12.80 -2.20
N VAL A 224 9.57 -11.51 -1.95
CA VAL A 224 9.92 -10.92 -0.64
C VAL A 224 8.92 -11.36 0.42
N TYR A 225 7.62 -11.20 0.18
CA TYR A 225 6.59 -11.51 1.19
C TYR A 225 6.62 -13.00 1.59
N SER A 226 6.99 -13.88 0.65
CA SER A 226 7.04 -15.32 0.89
C SER A 226 8.05 -15.78 1.93
N GLU A 227 9.04 -14.94 2.29
CA GLU A 227 10.03 -15.30 3.31
C GLU A 227 9.38 -15.58 4.69
N THR A 228 8.26 -14.91 4.99
CA THR A 228 7.56 -15.07 6.28
C THR A 228 6.05 -15.24 6.16
N ARG A 229 5.50 -15.33 4.95
CA ARG A 229 4.06 -15.43 4.70
C ARG A 229 3.75 -16.45 3.62
N PHE A 230 2.75 -17.29 3.86
CA PHE A 230 2.23 -18.15 2.80
C PHE A 230 1.51 -17.30 1.73
N MET A 231 1.89 -17.49 0.48
CA MET A 231 1.35 -16.76 -0.67
C MET A 231 0.14 -17.45 -1.30
N GLU A 232 -0.09 -18.70 -0.92
CA GLU A 232 -1.24 -19.50 -1.31
C GLU A 232 -1.64 -20.47 -0.19
N GLN A 233 -2.90 -20.86 -0.19
CA GLN A 233 -3.43 -21.88 0.69
C GLN A 233 -2.95 -23.27 0.21
N PRO A 234 -2.61 -24.19 1.13
CA PRO A 234 -2.16 -25.53 0.76
C PRO A 234 -3.28 -26.34 0.11
N GLU A 235 -2.91 -27.37 -0.64
CA GLU A 235 -3.86 -28.34 -1.18
C GLU A 235 -4.74 -28.93 -0.07
N GLY A 236 -6.06 -28.99 -0.30
CA GLY A 236 -7.02 -29.47 0.69
C GLY A 236 -7.39 -28.46 1.78
N PHE A 237 -6.93 -27.21 1.70
CA PHE A 237 -7.39 -26.15 2.58
C PHE A 237 -8.92 -25.97 2.48
N ILE A 238 -9.59 -26.01 3.63
CA ILE A 238 -11.02 -25.78 3.76
C ILE A 238 -11.19 -24.38 4.33
N SER A 239 -11.76 -23.47 3.55
CA SER A 239 -12.05 -22.12 4.01
C SER A 239 -13.01 -22.14 5.19
N ASP A 240 -12.83 -21.22 6.13
CA ASP A 240 -13.81 -21.02 7.20
C ASP A 240 -15.17 -20.66 6.60
N GLN A 241 -16.27 -21.00 7.28
CA GLN A 241 -17.63 -20.62 6.87
C GLN A 241 -17.92 -19.14 7.15
N ASN A 242 -16.90 -18.30 7.10
CA ASN A 242 -16.98 -16.94 7.55
C ASN A 242 -17.81 -16.11 6.55
N HIS A 243 -18.93 -15.58 7.04
CA HIS A 243 -19.85 -14.77 6.22
C HIS A 243 -19.28 -13.37 5.93
N HIS A 244 -18.11 -13.03 6.47
CA HIS A 244 -17.49 -11.74 6.28
C HIS A 244 -16.74 -11.62 4.95
N ASN A 245 -17.00 -10.51 4.24
CA ASN A 245 -16.51 -10.27 2.89
C ASN A 245 -15.08 -9.69 2.86
N HIS A 246 -14.15 -10.25 3.65
CA HIS A 246 -12.80 -9.73 3.81
C HIS A 246 -11.96 -9.81 2.52
N LEU A 247 -10.89 -9.02 2.45
CA LEU A 247 -10.02 -8.98 1.28
C LEU A 247 -9.17 -10.26 1.24
N ALA A 248 -8.56 -10.64 2.37
CA ALA A 248 -7.65 -11.78 2.47
C ALA A 248 -8.28 -13.16 2.17
N SER A 249 -9.61 -13.25 2.06
CA SER A 249 -10.34 -14.49 1.77
C SER A 249 -10.94 -14.54 0.36
N LYS A 250 -10.54 -13.63 -0.55
CA LYS A 250 -11.13 -13.54 -1.90
C LYS A 250 -10.67 -14.59 -2.88
N THR A 251 -9.45 -15.08 -2.71
CA THR A 251 -8.81 -16.06 -3.57
C THR A 251 -8.04 -17.04 -2.69
N ASN A 252 -7.59 -18.15 -3.26
CA ASN A 252 -6.73 -19.10 -2.53
C ASN A 252 -5.24 -18.75 -2.67
N ASN A 253 -4.90 -17.77 -3.49
CA ASN A 253 -3.56 -17.27 -3.78
C ASN A 253 -3.51 -15.74 -3.58
N SER A 254 -2.33 -15.14 -3.71
CA SER A 254 -2.06 -13.69 -3.60
C SER A 254 -2.91 -12.74 -4.46
N ASP A 255 -3.76 -13.21 -5.39
CA ASP A 255 -4.60 -12.39 -6.28
C ASP A 255 -5.44 -11.35 -5.52
N TRP A 256 -5.84 -11.64 -4.27
CA TRP A 256 -6.63 -10.72 -3.45
C TRP A 256 -5.92 -9.38 -3.17
N TRP A 257 -4.59 -9.33 -3.17
CA TRP A 257 -3.87 -8.05 -3.02
C TRP A 257 -4.05 -7.15 -4.23
N TYR A 258 -4.24 -7.76 -5.41
CA TYR A 258 -4.38 -7.12 -6.70
C TYR A 258 -5.84 -6.97 -7.14
N TYR A 259 -6.74 -6.80 -6.16
CA TYR A 259 -8.20 -6.79 -6.29
C TYR A 259 -8.74 -5.89 -7.40
N TYR A 260 -8.10 -4.74 -7.65
CA TYR A 260 -8.46 -3.84 -8.74
C TYR A 260 -7.48 -3.91 -9.90
N GLU A 261 -6.23 -4.23 -9.62
CA GLU A 261 -5.12 -4.19 -10.57
C GLU A 261 -5.27 -5.28 -11.63
N ILE A 262 -5.53 -6.54 -11.25
CA ILE A 262 -5.75 -7.65 -12.20
C ILE A 262 -6.89 -7.35 -13.18
N PRO A 263 -8.14 -7.04 -12.74
CA PRO A 263 -9.23 -6.78 -13.67
C PRO A 263 -9.01 -5.48 -14.48
N MET A 264 -8.31 -4.48 -13.94
CA MET A 264 -7.93 -3.29 -14.69
C MET A 264 -6.96 -3.61 -15.83
N ILE A 265 -5.93 -4.43 -15.58
CA ILE A 265 -4.97 -4.85 -16.61
C ILE A 265 -5.69 -5.59 -17.74
N GLN A 266 -6.62 -6.49 -17.40
CA GLN A 266 -7.44 -7.19 -18.39
C GLN A 266 -8.28 -6.20 -19.23
N LYS A 267 -8.90 -5.20 -18.58
CA LYS A 267 -9.65 -4.13 -19.25
C LYS A 267 -8.76 -3.32 -20.20
N VAL A 268 -7.56 -2.93 -19.75
CA VAL A 268 -6.59 -2.15 -20.54
C VAL A 268 -6.07 -2.94 -21.72
N ARG A 269 -5.57 -4.17 -21.52
CA ARG A 269 -5.08 -5.03 -22.62
C ARG A 269 -6.15 -5.27 -23.69
N SER A 270 -7.40 -5.49 -23.28
CA SER A 270 -8.53 -5.63 -24.20
C SER A 270 -8.82 -4.34 -24.99
N TRP A 271 -8.61 -3.17 -24.38
CA TRP A 271 -8.80 -1.87 -25.02
C TRP A 271 -7.66 -1.49 -25.99
N ILE A 272 -6.42 -1.91 -25.69
CA ILE A 272 -5.29 -1.74 -26.60
C ILE A 272 -5.54 -2.49 -27.91
N ASN A 273 -6.03 -3.73 -27.80
CA ASN A 273 -6.23 -4.64 -28.94
C ASN A 273 -7.51 -4.38 -29.77
N LYS A 274 -8.35 -3.41 -29.37
CA LYS A 274 -9.57 -3.01 -30.11
C LYS A 274 -9.28 -1.85 -31.05
#